data_AF-A0A0G4M5K8-F1
#
_entry.id   AF-A0A0G4M5K8-F1
#
_cell.length_a   1.000
_cell.length_b   1.000
_cell.length_c   1.000
_cell.angle_alpha   90.00
_cell.angle_beta   90.00
_cell.angle_gamma   90.00
#
_symmetry.space_group_name_H-M   'P 1'
#
loop_
_entity.id
_entity.type
_entity.pdbx_description
1 polymer ?
#
loop_
_entity_poly.entity_id
_entity_poly.type
_entity_poly.pdbx_seq_one_letter_code
_entity_poly.pdbx_strand_id
1 'polypeptide(L)'
;MSPNTEPMDAGPITRRLIILFRLWKPSPSLMSVFNIYIKVKPFASLAEAKAMRFIARYTSVPVLKVYCAFIYKGDTYTIMSKMEGKMA
;
A
#
# COMPACT_ATOMS: atom_id res chain seq x y z
N MET A 1 -16.16 -15.65 -2.75
CA MET A 1 -15.42 -14.49 -2.18
C MET A 1 -14.04 -14.97 -1.78
N SER A 2 -12.95 -14.54 -2.42
CA SER A 2 -11.60 -15.05 -2.12
C SER A 2 -11.04 -14.37 -0.86
N PRO A 3 -10.49 -15.12 0.12
CA PRO A 3 -10.00 -14.60 1.41
C PRO A 3 -8.81 -13.62 1.30
N ASN A 4 -8.38 -13.31 0.07
CA ASN A 4 -7.29 -12.40 -0.24
C ASN A 4 -7.72 -10.98 -0.61
N THR A 5 -9.01 -10.67 -0.48
CA THR A 5 -9.60 -9.39 -0.89
C THR A 5 -9.95 -8.47 0.29
N GLU A 6 -9.89 -9.00 1.52
CA GLU A 6 -10.19 -8.24 2.74
C GLU A 6 -9.20 -7.08 2.92
N PRO A 7 -9.68 -5.83 3.11
CA PRO A 7 -8.81 -4.67 3.27
C PRO A 7 -7.97 -4.78 4.54
N MET A 8 -6.68 -4.44 4.44
CA MET A 8 -5.76 -4.48 5.58
C MET A 8 -5.67 -3.10 6.26
N ASP A 9 -6.05 -3.03 7.55
CA ASP A 9 -5.88 -1.89 8.46
C ASP A 9 -6.21 -0.50 7.89
N ALA A 10 -7.42 -0.36 7.34
CA ALA A 10 -7.95 0.92 6.89
C ALA A 10 -8.53 1.74 8.07
N GLY A 11 -7.66 2.36 8.87
CA GLY A 11 -8.09 3.31 9.91
C GLY A 11 -8.82 4.55 9.36
N PRO A 12 -9.45 5.37 10.22
CA PRO A 12 -10.24 6.54 9.79
C PRO A 12 -9.39 7.65 9.12
N ILE A 13 -8.13 7.81 9.54
CA ILE A 13 -7.20 8.82 8.99
C ILE A 13 -6.80 8.46 7.54
N THR A 14 -6.53 7.18 7.29
CA THR A 14 -6.29 6.64 5.95
C THR A 14 -7.51 6.84 5.03
N ARG A 15 -8.74 6.77 5.57
CA ARG A 15 -9.97 6.94 4.77
C ARG A 15 -10.08 8.33 4.13
N ARG A 16 -9.67 9.40 4.82
CA ARG A 16 -9.69 10.78 4.27
C ARG A 16 -8.64 10.98 3.18
N LEU A 17 -7.42 10.48 3.38
CA LEU A 17 -6.38 10.50 2.34
C LEU A 17 -6.82 9.70 1.11
N ILE A 18 -7.41 8.52 1.31
CA ILE A 18 -7.96 7.69 0.23
C ILE A 18 -9.06 8.43 -0.55
N ILE A 19 -9.96 9.17 0.12
CA ILE A 19 -11.00 9.98 -0.56
C ILE A 19 -10.36 11.09 -1.40
N LEU A 20 -9.30 11.74 -0.91
CA LEU A 20 -8.58 12.75 -1.68
C LEU A 20 -7.94 12.13 -2.93
N PHE A 21 -7.32 10.94 -2.79
CA PHE A 21 -6.76 10.18 -3.91
C PHE A 21 -7.83 9.62 -4.87
N ARG A 22 -9.09 9.43 -4.43
CA ARG A 22 -10.19 9.03 -5.32
C ARG A 22 -10.53 10.08 -6.39
N LEU A 23 -10.24 11.36 -6.11
CA LEU A 23 -10.51 12.45 -7.05
C LEU A 23 -9.35 12.68 -8.04
N TRP A 24 -8.13 12.27 -7.68
CA TRP A 24 -6.96 12.44 -8.52
C TRP A 24 -6.61 11.10 -9.17
N LYS A 25 -6.99 10.89 -10.44
CA LYS A 25 -6.57 9.71 -11.24
C LYS A 25 -5.05 9.60 -11.19
N PRO A 26 -4.45 8.64 -10.46
CA PRO A 26 -3.03 8.44 -10.54
C PRO A 26 -2.79 7.72 -11.87
N SER A 27 -1.87 8.23 -12.68
CA SER A 27 -1.10 7.38 -13.59
C SER A 27 -0.51 6.20 -12.78
N PRO A 28 -0.08 5.08 -13.41
CA PRO A 28 0.55 3.93 -12.72
C PRO A 28 1.92 4.26 -12.07
N SER A 29 2.13 5.52 -11.72
CA SER A 29 3.30 6.14 -11.14
C SER A 29 3.19 6.18 -9.63
N LEU A 30 4.24 5.69 -8.99
CA LEU A 30 4.48 5.75 -7.55
C LEU A 30 4.37 7.19 -7.04
N MET A 31 3.47 7.44 -6.08
CA MET A 31 3.35 8.74 -5.42
C MET A 31 3.99 8.70 -4.04
N SER A 32 4.72 9.74 -3.68
CA SER A 32 5.20 9.96 -2.32
C SER A 32 4.68 11.30 -1.79
N VAL A 33 4.08 11.27 -0.61
CA VAL A 33 3.50 12.44 0.06
C VAL A 33 3.77 12.32 1.56
N PHE A 34 4.35 13.35 2.20
CA PHE A 34 4.58 13.45 3.66
C PHE A 34 5.09 12.14 4.32
N ASN A 35 6.18 11.57 3.79
CA ASN A 35 6.82 10.32 4.25
C ASN A 35 5.98 9.02 4.07
N ILE A 36 4.86 9.13 3.36
CA ILE A 36 4.03 8.01 2.93
C ILE A 36 4.31 7.76 1.45
N TYR A 37 4.33 6.49 1.08
CA TYR A 37 4.50 6.03 -0.28
C TYR A 37 3.28 5.23 -0.71
N ILE A 38 2.74 5.55 -1.88
CA ILE A 38 1.54 4.94 -2.42
C ILE A 38 1.92 4.25 -3.72
N LYS A 39 1.77 2.92 -3.70
CA LYS A 39 1.95 2.07 -4.86
C LYS A 39 0.58 1.70 -5.40
N VAL A 40 0.34 2.04 -6.66
CA VAL A 40 -0.84 1.61 -7.41
C VAL A 40 -0.38 0.56 -8.41
N LYS A 41 -1.04 -0.60 -8.40
CA LYS A 41 -0.80 -1.65 -9.39
C LYS A 41 -2.11 -1.96 -10.11
N PRO A 42 -2.09 -2.12 -11.45
CA PRO A 42 -3.17 -2.83 -12.11
C PRO A 42 -3.23 -4.23 -11.50
N PHE A 43 -4.42 -4.82 -11.41
CA PHE A 43 -4.74 -6.13 -10.82
C PHE A 43 -5.09 -6.13 -9.32
N ALA A 44 -6.23 -6.75 -9.04
CA ALA A 44 -6.84 -6.90 -7.73
C ALA A 44 -6.15 -7.99 -6.87
N SER A 45 -4.95 -7.69 -6.38
CA SER A 45 -4.21 -8.59 -5.50
C SER A 45 -3.58 -7.86 -4.30
N LEU A 46 -3.89 -8.34 -3.09
CA LEU A 46 -3.24 -7.88 -1.85
C LEU A 46 -2.04 -8.73 -1.45
N ALA A 47 -1.63 -9.69 -2.29
CA ALA A 47 -0.59 -10.66 -1.96
C ALA A 47 0.74 -9.99 -1.59
N GLU A 48 1.12 -8.93 -2.29
CA GLU A 48 2.35 -8.16 -1.99
C GLU A 48 2.31 -7.56 -0.58
N ALA A 49 1.20 -6.92 -0.21
CA ALA A 49 1.02 -6.35 1.12
C ALA A 49 1.02 -7.43 2.21
N LYS A 50 0.34 -8.57 1.97
CA LYS A 50 0.35 -9.72 2.89
C LYS A 50 1.76 -10.27 3.08
N ALA A 51 2.51 -10.44 1.99
CA ALA A 51 3.87 -10.96 2.00
C ALA A 51 4.81 -10.03 2.77
N MET A 52 4.74 -8.72 2.56
CA MET A 52 5.55 -7.76 3.32
C MET A 52 5.27 -7.82 4.82
N ARG A 53 3.99 -7.93 5.24
CA ARG A 53 3.63 -8.12 6.64
C ARG A 53 4.12 -9.43 7.22
N PHE A 54 4.07 -10.51 6.45
CA PHE A 54 4.59 -11.80 6.86
C PHE A 54 6.11 -11.69 7.11
N ILE A 55 6.87 -11.19 6.13
CA ILE A 55 8.32 -11.03 6.25
C ILE A 55 8.67 -10.10 7.42
N ALA A 56 7.96 -8.99 7.61
CA ALA A 56 8.17 -8.06 8.72
C ALA A 56 7.97 -8.70 10.10
N ARG A 57 7.14 -9.74 10.20
CA ARG A 57 6.87 -10.46 11.46
C ARG A 57 7.89 -11.56 11.75
N TYR A 58 8.40 -12.21 10.70
CA TYR A 58 9.20 -13.42 10.83
C TYR A 58 10.67 -13.25 10.49
N THR A 59 11.10 -12.06 10.09
CA THR A 59 12.51 -11.79 9.75
C THR A 59 12.95 -10.45 10.33
N SER A 60 14.25 -10.33 10.62
CA SER A 60 14.89 -9.06 11.02
C SER A 60 15.31 -8.21 9.81
N VAL A 61 14.95 -8.61 8.59
CA VAL A 61 15.26 -7.85 7.38
C VAL A 61 14.39 -6.59 7.37
N PRO A 62 14.98 -5.39 7.20
CA PRO A 62 14.20 -4.17 7.10
C PRO A 62 13.33 -4.22 5.84
N VAL A 63 12.02 -4.29 6.01
CA VAL A 63 11.03 -4.24 4.93
C VAL A 63 10.15 -2.99 5.08
N LEU A 64 9.55 -2.53 3.97
CA LEU A 64 8.67 -1.36 4.02
C LEU A 64 7.46 -1.67 4.91
N LYS A 65 7.16 -0.77 5.83
CA LYS A 65 6.00 -0.90 6.72
C LYS A 65 4.73 -0.59 5.92
N VAL A 66 3.94 -1.63 5.62
CA VAL A 66 2.62 -1.46 4.99
C VAL A 66 1.61 -0.96 6.02
N TYR A 67 1.17 0.28 5.84
CA TYR A 67 0.13 0.89 6.68
C TYR A 67 -1.24 0.34 6.32
N CYS A 68 -1.58 0.30 5.02
CA CYS A 68 -2.87 -0.15 4.53
C CYS A 68 -2.75 -0.67 3.10
N ALA A 69 -3.57 -1.66 2.74
CA ALA A 69 -3.72 -2.13 1.37
C ALA A 69 -5.17 -2.47 1.04
N PHE A 70 -5.64 -2.06 -0.12
CA PHE A 70 -7.02 -2.28 -0.56
C PHE A 70 -7.12 -2.31 -2.09
N ILE A 71 -8.21 -2.92 -2.58
CA ILE A 71 -8.53 -2.96 -4.00
C ILE A 71 -9.62 -1.93 -4.28
N TYR A 72 -9.44 -1.12 -5.31
CA TYR A 72 -10.44 -0.16 -5.77
C TYR A 72 -10.46 -0.11 -7.29
N LYS A 73 -11.65 -0.28 -7.88
CA LYS A 73 -11.87 -0.32 -9.35
C LYS A 73 -10.97 -1.32 -10.10
N GLY A 74 -10.58 -2.41 -9.46
CA GLY A 74 -9.72 -3.45 -10.04
C GLY A 74 -8.22 -3.21 -9.85
N ASP A 75 -7.83 -2.07 -9.29
CA ASP A 75 -6.44 -1.74 -8.97
C ASP A 75 -6.15 -1.95 -7.48
N THR A 76 -4.96 -2.42 -7.17
CA THR A 76 -4.46 -2.50 -5.80
C THR A 76 -3.76 -1.20 -5.43
N TYR A 77 -4.16 -0.66 -4.28
CA TYR A 77 -3.53 0.48 -3.63
C TYR A 77 -2.82 -0.02 -2.38
N THR A 78 -1.50 0.17 -2.32
CA THR A 78 -0.69 -0.17 -1.15
C THR A 78 -0.05 1.10 -0.61
N ILE A 79 -0.42 1.45 0.61
CA ILE A 79 0.10 2.60 1.36
C ILE A 79 1.15 2.08 2.33
N MET A 80 2.38 2.58 2.21
CA MET A 80 3.53 2.10 2.95
C MET A 80 4.44 3.25 3.43
N SER A 81 5.31 2.99 4.40
CA SER A 81 6.34 3.94 4.83
C SER A 81 7.28 4.25 3.66
N LYS A 82 7.73 5.48 3.51
CA LYS A 82 8.84 5.79 2.61
C LYS A 82 10.13 5.11 3.12
N MET A 83 10.83 4.38 2.25
CA MET A 83 12.20 3.95 2.50
C MET A 83 13.16 4.98 1.93
N GLU A 84 14.16 5.36 2.70
CA GLU A 84 15.29 6.15 2.22
C GLU A 84 16.38 5.20 1.76
N GLY A 85 16.48 5.01 0.44
CA GLY A 85 17.63 4.35 -0.17
C GLY A 85 18.75 5.36 -0.39
N LYS A 86 19.97 5.06 0.05
CA LYS A 86 21.18 5.67 -0.51
C LYS A 86 21.66 4.79 -1.66
N MET A 87 21.69 5.32 -2.88
CA MET A 87 22.47 4.70 -3.94
C MET A 87 23.94 4.92 -3.59
N ALA A 88 24.68 3.83 -3.44
CA ALA A 88 26.13 3.82 -3.32
C ALA A 88 26.77 3.94 -4.70
#